data_AF-A0A6M0LIV7-F1
#
_entry.id   AF-A0A6M0LIV7-F1
#
_cell.length_a   1.000
_cell.length_b   1.000
_cell.length_c   1.000
_cell.angle_alpha   90.00
_cell.angle_beta   90.00
_cell.angle_gamma   90.00
#
_symmetry.space_group_name_H-M   'P 1'
#
loop_
_entity.id
_entity.type
_entity.pdbx_description
1 polymer ?
#
loop_
_entity_poly.entity_id
_entity_poly.type
_entity_poly.pdbx_seq_one_letter_code
_entity_poly.pdbx_strand_id
1 'polypeptide(L)'
;MRSKSEVFIDMALHQKSIPYRYECKLLIGDREFYPDFTLIHPLTKEIIYWEHFGKMDDADYANKAMAKMKLYHSAGIIPGKNLIITFETKDRPFTFNDAMAALVQYGL
;
A
#
# COMPACT_ATOMS: atom_id res chain seq x y z
N MET A 1 12.33 5.92 -4.53
CA MET A 1 10.91 6.28 -4.41
C MET A 1 10.56 7.35 -5.41
N ARG A 2 9.33 7.29 -5.92
CA ARG A 2 8.84 8.02 -7.10
C ARG A 2 7.85 9.12 -6.74
N SER A 3 7.31 9.15 -5.52
CA SER A 3 6.37 10.18 -5.04
C SER A 3 6.64 10.63 -3.60
N LYS A 4 6.10 11.80 -3.22
CA LYS A 4 6.15 12.34 -1.84
C LYS A 4 5.52 11.35 -0.85
N SER A 5 4.41 10.75 -1.24
CA SER A 5 3.62 9.85 -0.41
C SER A 5 4.37 8.54 -0.14
N GLU A 6 5.08 7.99 -1.13
CA GLU A 6 5.99 6.86 -0.92
C GLU A 6 7.13 7.20 0.04
N VAL A 7 7.72 8.39 -0.04
CA VAL A 7 8.76 8.84 0.90
C VAL A 7 8.22 8.86 2.34
N PHE A 8 6.99 9.31 2.55
CA PHE A 8 6.38 9.28 3.87
C PHE A 8 6.12 7.85 4.37
N ILE A 9 5.69 6.94 3.50
CA ILE A 9 5.51 5.52 3.86
C ILE A 9 6.84 4.89 4.24
N ASP A 10 7.88 5.07 3.44
CA ASP A 10 9.22 4.55 3.71
C ASP A 10 9.82 5.08 5.01
N MET A 11 9.70 6.40 5.24
CA MET A 11 10.12 7.00 6.50
C MET A 11 9.37 6.39 7.70
N ALA A 12 8.06 6.15 7.59
CA ALA A 12 7.26 5.58 8.66
C ALA A 12 7.67 4.12 8.95
N LEU A 13 7.86 3.33 7.89
CA LEU A 13 8.34 1.94 7.99
C LEU A 13 9.73 1.87 8.62
N HIS A 14 10.64 2.76 8.20
CA HIS A 14 11.99 2.86 8.75
C HIS A 14 11.97 3.26 10.22
N GLN A 15 11.18 4.26 10.60
CA GLN A 15 11.04 4.69 12.01
C GLN A 15 10.49 3.59 12.91
N LYS A 16 9.54 2.78 12.42
CA LYS A 16 9.01 1.62 13.15
C LYS A 16 9.91 0.38 13.07
N SER A 17 11.06 0.44 12.39
CA SER A 17 11.96 -0.70 12.18
C SER A 17 11.24 -1.92 11.57
N ILE A 18 10.25 -1.68 10.70
CA ILE A 18 9.51 -2.74 10.02
C ILE A 18 10.35 -3.21 8.82
N PRO A 19 10.58 -4.52 8.62
CA PRO A 19 11.22 -5.01 7.41
C PRO A 19 10.30 -4.86 6.19
N TYR A 20 10.80 -4.26 5.11
CA TYR A 20 10.04 -4.09 3.87
C TYR A 20 10.89 -4.18 2.61
N ARG A 21 10.20 -4.30 1.47
CA ARG A 21 10.74 -4.12 0.11
C ARG A 21 9.86 -3.16 -0.65
N TYR A 22 10.49 -2.23 -1.38
CA TYR A 22 9.83 -1.31 -2.29
C TYR A 22 9.64 -1.95 -3.67
N GLU A 23 8.47 -1.74 -4.31
CA GLU A 23 8.10 -2.28 -5.63
C GLU A 23 8.49 -3.77 -5.79
N CYS A 24 8.14 -4.60 -4.81
CA CYS A 24 8.46 -6.02 -4.85
C CYS A 24 7.50 -6.76 -5.78
N LYS A 25 8.03 -7.55 -6.71
CA LYS A 25 7.23 -8.31 -7.67
C LYS A 25 6.24 -9.26 -6.97
N LEU A 26 5.00 -9.21 -7.43
CA LEU A 26 3.88 -10.05 -7.01
C LEU A 26 3.26 -10.71 -8.25
N LEU A 27 3.15 -12.03 -8.26
CA LEU A 27 2.49 -12.76 -9.34
C LEU A 27 1.04 -13.09 -8.94
N ILE A 28 0.09 -12.69 -9.79
CA ILE A 28 -1.33 -13.04 -9.65
C ILE A 28 -1.74 -13.73 -10.96
N GLY A 29 -1.83 -15.06 -10.93
CA GLY A 29 -1.90 -15.86 -12.15
C GLY A 29 -0.65 -15.62 -13.01
N ASP A 30 -0.84 -15.35 -14.30
CA ASP A 30 0.24 -15.07 -15.25
C ASP A 30 0.58 -13.57 -15.38
N ARG A 31 0.11 -12.74 -14.44
CA ARG A 31 0.31 -11.29 -14.47
C ARG A 31 1.22 -10.84 -13.33
N GLU A 32 2.16 -9.96 -13.68
CA GLU A 32 3.07 -9.34 -12.71
C GLU A 32 2.50 -8.01 -12.20
N PHE A 33 2.52 -7.85 -10.88
CA PHE A 33 2.15 -6.63 -10.16
C PHE A 33 3.29 -6.19 -9.27
N TYR A 34 3.30 -4.91 -8.94
CA TYR A 34 4.30 -4.29 -8.08
C TYR A 34 3.54 -3.39 -7.10
N PRO A 35 3.11 -3.92 -5.94
CA PRO A 35 2.65 -3.10 -4.84
C PRO A 35 3.75 -2.12 -4.43
N ASP A 36 3.38 -0.94 -3.95
CA ASP A 36 4.36 0.09 -3.58
C ASP A 36 5.33 -0.44 -2.52
N PHE A 37 4.81 -1.15 -1.52
CA PHE A 37 5.61 -1.82 -0.51
C PHE A 37 5.10 -3.23 -0.19
N THR A 38 6.03 -4.12 0.13
CA THR A 38 5.78 -5.45 0.70
C THR A 38 6.49 -5.54 2.04
N LEU A 39 5.72 -5.74 3.09
CA LEU A 39 6.15 -5.76 4.49
C LEU A 39 6.12 -7.19 5.04
N ILE A 40 6.86 -7.42 6.12
CA ILE A 40 6.71 -8.60 6.96
C ILE A 40 6.25 -8.15 8.34
N HIS A 41 5.10 -8.64 8.79
CA HIS A 41 4.61 -8.34 10.13
C HIS A 41 5.62 -8.83 11.18
N PRO A 42 6.10 -7.98 12.11
CA PRO A 42 7.22 -8.33 12.99
C PRO A 42 6.91 -9.52 13.91
N LEU A 43 5.66 -9.65 14.36
CA LEU A 43 5.20 -10.77 15.20
C LEU A 43 4.73 -11.99 14.40
N THR A 44 3.68 -11.86 13.57
CA THR A 44 3.07 -13.02 12.87
C THR A 44 3.90 -13.54 11.71
N LYS A 45 4.89 -12.77 11.24
CA LYS A 45 5.69 -13.04 10.03
C LYS A 45 4.88 -13.12 8.74
N GLU A 46 3.62 -12.69 8.77
CA GLU A 46 2.77 -12.63 7.59
C GLU A 46 3.24 -11.53 6.63
N ILE A 47 3.04 -11.78 5.34
CA ILE A 47 3.29 -10.79 4.30
C ILE A 47 2.10 -9.82 4.27
N ILE A 48 2.41 -8.53 4.33
CA ILE A 48 1.43 -7.45 4.18
C ILE A 48 1.86 -6.59 3.01
N TYR A 49 0.95 -6.37 2.07
CA TYR A 49 1.17 -5.43 0.96
C TYR A 49 0.71 -4.04 1.36
N TRP A 50 1.33 -3.00 0.84
CA TRP A 50 0.86 -1.62 0.94
C TRP A 50 0.79 -1.01 -0.45
N GLU A 51 -0.39 -0.52 -0.81
CA GLU A 51 -0.65 0.21 -2.05
C GLU A 51 -1.22 1.61 -1.75
N HIS A 52 -0.65 2.64 -2.35
CA HIS A 52 -1.07 4.02 -2.25
C HIS A 52 -1.68 4.53 -3.57
N PHE A 53 -2.93 4.96 -3.50
CA PHE A 53 -3.68 5.47 -4.65
C PHE A 53 -3.65 7.00 -4.69
N GLY A 54 -2.71 7.54 -5.48
CA GLY A 54 -2.31 8.95 -5.45
C GLY A 54 -3.18 9.97 -6.18
N LYS A 55 -4.20 9.54 -6.95
CA LYS A 55 -4.95 10.41 -7.88
C LYS A 55 -6.45 10.09 -7.90
N MET A 56 -7.07 9.93 -6.73
CA MET A 56 -8.46 9.47 -6.65
C MET A 56 -9.50 10.52 -7.09
N ASP A 57 -9.09 11.76 -7.34
CA ASP A 57 -9.86 12.81 -7.99
C ASP A 57 -9.91 12.69 -9.53
N ASP A 58 -9.05 11.87 -10.12
CA ASP A 58 -9.09 11.54 -11.54
C ASP A 58 -9.98 10.31 -11.77
N ALA A 59 -11.05 10.48 -12.56
CA ALA A 59 -12.05 9.43 -12.76
C ALA A 59 -11.50 8.18 -13.47
N ASP A 60 -10.59 8.36 -14.44
CA ASP A 60 -9.99 7.24 -15.17
C ASP A 60 -9.02 6.47 -14.27
N TYR A 61 -8.25 7.18 -13.45
CA TYR A 61 -7.39 6.60 -12.44
C TYR A 61 -8.19 5.84 -11.38
N ALA A 62 -9.27 6.44 -10.85
CA ALA A 62 -10.12 5.81 -9.85
C ALA A 62 -10.76 4.51 -10.38
N ASN A 63 -11.20 4.48 -11.64
CA ASN A 63 -11.71 3.26 -12.28
C ASN A 63 -10.63 2.17 -12.39
N LYS A 64 -9.40 2.54 -12.74
CA LYS A 64 -8.26 1.59 -12.78
C LYS A 64 -7.88 1.10 -11.38
N ALA A 65 -7.88 1.98 -10.38
CA ALA A 65 -7.64 1.63 -8.98
C ALA A 65 -8.70 0.62 -8.49
N MET A 66 -9.97 0.84 -8.82
CA MET A 66 -11.05 -0.09 -8.50
C MET A 66 -10.86 -1.46 -9.18
N ALA A 67 -10.47 -1.50 -10.45
CA ALA A 67 -10.17 -2.75 -11.15
C ALA A 67 -9.01 -3.50 -10.49
N LYS A 68 -7.94 -2.78 -10.08
CA LYS A 68 -6.79 -3.34 -9.36
C LYS A 68 -7.20 -3.90 -7.99
N MET A 69 -8.03 -3.18 -7.23
CA MET A 69 -8.55 -3.65 -5.94
C MET A 69 -9.40 -4.92 -6.08
N LYS A 70 -10.26 -5.01 -7.11
CA LYS A 70 -11.01 -6.25 -7.42
C LYS A 70 -10.09 -7.42 -7.71
N LEU A 71 -9.01 -7.18 -8.46
CA LEU A 71 -8.04 -8.20 -8.79
C LEU A 71 -7.31 -8.71 -7.53
N TYR A 72 -6.79 -7.79 -6.71
CA TYR A 72 -6.20 -8.13 -5.42
C TYR A 72 -7.16 -8.97 -4.56
N HIS A 73 -8.40 -8.52 -4.43
CA HIS A 73 -9.42 -9.27 -3.69
C HIS A 73 -9.63 -10.69 -4.25
N SER A 74 -9.73 -10.84 -5.58
CA SER A 74 -9.88 -12.16 -6.22
C SER A 74 -8.68 -13.09 -6.00
N ALA A 75 -7.52 -12.53 -5.68
CA ALA A 75 -6.28 -13.25 -5.38
C ALA A 75 -6.10 -13.53 -3.87
N GLY A 76 -7.08 -13.20 -3.02
CA GLY A 76 -6.96 -13.33 -1.56
C GLY A 76 -6.09 -12.26 -0.90
N ILE A 77 -5.79 -11.17 -1.61
CA ILE A 77 -5.12 -9.98 -1.10
C ILE A 77 -6.21 -8.97 -0.72
N ILE A 78 -6.55 -8.96 0.57
CA ILE A 78 -7.76 -8.38 1.11
C ILE A 78 -7.40 -7.13 1.94
N PRO A 79 -7.96 -5.96 1.61
CA PRO A 79 -7.85 -4.77 2.44
C PRO A 79 -8.23 -5.04 3.89
N GLY A 80 -7.43 -4.58 4.85
CA GLY A 80 -7.69 -4.80 6.28
C GLY A 80 -7.19 -6.14 6.82
N LYS A 81 -6.70 -7.04 5.96
CA LYS A 81 -6.09 -8.31 6.36
C LYS A 81 -4.61 -8.37 6.03
N ASN A 82 -4.29 -8.41 4.74
CA ASN A 82 -2.93 -8.52 4.20
C ASN A 82 -2.63 -7.45 3.14
N LEU A 83 -3.45 -6.41 3.08
CA LEU A 83 -3.27 -5.26 2.21
C LEU A 83 -3.65 -3.97 2.94
N ILE A 84 -2.68 -3.09 3.13
CA ILE A 84 -2.87 -1.70 3.52
C ILE A 84 -3.16 -0.90 2.24
N ILE A 85 -4.25 -0.12 2.27
CA ILE A 85 -4.58 0.81 1.19
C ILE A 85 -4.64 2.23 1.76
N THR A 86 -3.97 3.15 1.09
CA THR A 86 -4.05 4.58 1.40
C THR A 86 -4.39 5.35 0.13
N PHE A 87 -4.94 6.55 0.28
CA PHE A 87 -5.45 7.34 -0.84
C PHE A 87 -5.06 8.79 -0.66
N GLU A 88 -4.97 9.51 -1.76
CA GLU A 88 -5.01 10.97 -1.76
C GLU A 88 -5.74 11.50 -2.99
N THR A 89 -6.14 12.75 -2.87
CA THR A 89 -6.53 13.59 -4.00
C THR A 89 -5.67 14.86 -3.98
N LYS A 90 -5.73 15.64 -5.06
CA LYS A 90 -5.05 16.95 -5.09
C LYS A 90 -5.38 17.84 -3.88
N ASP A 91 -6.64 17.87 -3.44
CA ASP A 91 -7.11 18.72 -2.33
C ASP A 91 -6.97 18.07 -0.94
N ARG A 92 -6.72 16.76 -0.89
CA ARG A 92 -6.52 16.00 0.34
C ARG A 92 -5.23 15.18 0.21
N PRO A 93 -4.06 15.84 0.31
CA PRO A 93 -2.78 15.19 0.10
C PRO A 93 -2.46 14.24 1.25
N PHE A 94 -1.81 13.13 0.93
CA PHE A 94 -1.30 12.17 1.90
C PHE A 94 -0.18 12.79 2.72
N THR A 95 -0.18 12.51 4.02
CA THR A 95 0.79 13.04 4.98
C THR A 95 1.55 11.92 5.66
N PHE A 96 2.63 12.29 6.34
CA PHE A 96 3.36 11.36 7.19
C PHE A 96 2.49 10.76 8.31
N ASN A 97 1.57 11.55 8.87
CA ASN A 97 0.66 11.08 9.91
C ASN A 97 -0.31 10.01 9.38
N ASP A 98 -0.72 10.10 8.12
CA ASP A 98 -1.57 9.08 7.50
C ASP A 98 -0.82 7.75 7.36
N ALA A 99 0.48 7.79 7.02
CA ALA A 99 1.32 6.59 7.01
C ALA A 99 1.44 5.96 8.41
N MET A 100 1.72 6.78 9.44
CA MET A 100 1.80 6.28 10.81
C MET A 100 0.47 5.72 11.31
N ALA A 101 -0.65 6.37 11.00
CA ALA A 101 -1.99 5.91 11.35
C ALA A 101 -2.31 4.55 10.69
N ALA A 102 -1.94 4.37 9.42
CA ALA A 102 -2.10 3.10 8.73
C ALA A 102 -1.30 1.97 9.41
N LEU A 103 -0.06 2.23 9.83
CA LEU A 103 0.73 1.24 10.58
C LEU A 103 0.06 0.85 11.90
N VAL A 104 -0.36 1.84 12.69
CA VAL A 104 -1.03 1.62 13.98
C VAL A 104 -2.30 0.76 13.82
N GLN A 105 -3.10 1.01 12.78
CA GLN A 105 -4.33 0.25 12.52
C GLN A 105 -4.06 -1.25 12.27
N TYR A 106 -2.89 -1.59 11.72
CA TYR A 106 -2.49 -2.96 11.41
C TYR A 106 -1.61 -3.59 12.50
N GLY A 107 -1.45 -2.93 13.65
CA GLY A 107 -0.61 -3.42 14.74
C GLY A 107 0.90 -3.35 14.45
N LEU A 108 1.30 -2.42 13.58
CA LEU A 108 2.68 -2.21 13.10
C LEU A 108 3.33 -0.94 13.70
#